data_AF-A0A143X9A2-F1
#
_entry.id   AF-A0A143X9A2-F1
#
_cell.length_a   1.000
_cell.length_b   1.000
_cell.length_c   1.000
_cell.angle_alpha   90.00
_cell.angle_beta   90.00
_cell.angle_gamma   90.00
#
_symmetry.space_group_name_H-M   'P 1'
#
loop_
_entity.id
_entity.type
_entity.pdbx_description
1 polymer ?
#
loop_
_entity_poly.entity_id
_entity_poly.type
_entity_poly.pdbx_seq_one_letter_code
_entity_poly.pdbx_strand_id
1 'polypeptide(L)'
;MSFKKDFLWGGATAANQCEGAWNEDGKGPNTADVMTAGSYQKERVNTLTVKEGIYYPSHKAIDHYHHFKEDIALFAEMGFKCYRLSINWARIYPNGIDDEPNEAGLAHYDAVFDECLKYGIQPVVTLSHYETPLALYEKFGGWKDRHCVDAFVKYATTVMERYKGKVKYWMTFNEINCMSMSSWNAGAIIETDEATRMIAAYHQFVASAMVVKAGHEIDPENKIGMMYGGLFSYASTCNPDDVMANIENMNSALFYCDVMCRGYYPAYKLKELERNHIQLPIMPGDDVILKEGKVDYLAYSYYMSLVAGAKTEGMSTAKGNLYTGYTNPYLKTTDWGWQIDPVGLRISLNLLYDRYQLPLFIVENGLGAVDQVEADGAINDDYRIDYMRDHIREMKKAVEIDGVDLMGYTPWGCIDLVSAGTGEMKKRYGFIYVDVDDEGHGTFKRTKKKSFNWYKHVIETNGEEL
;
A
#
# COMPACT_ATOMS: atom_id res chain seq x y z
N MET A 1 18.19 -12.92 -20.30
CA MET A 1 17.08 -13.78 -19.89
C MET A 1 16.07 -12.91 -19.17
N SER A 2 14.83 -12.92 -19.63
CA SER A 2 13.76 -11.96 -19.30
C SER A 2 12.75 -12.54 -18.32
N PHE A 3 11.97 -11.67 -17.66
CA PHE A 3 10.77 -12.11 -16.93
C PHE A 3 9.73 -12.73 -17.87
N LYS A 4 8.63 -13.29 -17.32
CA LYS A 4 7.53 -13.81 -18.15
C LYS A 4 7.01 -12.73 -19.12
N LYS A 5 6.51 -13.14 -20.28
CA LYS A 5 6.13 -12.20 -21.37
C LYS A 5 5.03 -11.23 -20.97
N ASP A 6 4.16 -11.66 -20.06
CA ASP A 6 3.04 -10.92 -19.50
C ASP A 6 3.34 -10.35 -18.10
N PHE A 7 4.61 -10.19 -17.74
CA PHE A 7 4.99 -9.60 -16.46
C PHE A 7 4.50 -8.15 -16.35
N LEU A 8 3.79 -7.86 -15.26
CA LEU A 8 3.15 -6.56 -15.03
C LEU A 8 4.17 -5.56 -14.46
N TRP A 9 5.00 -5.00 -15.33
CA TRP A 9 5.80 -3.81 -15.02
C TRP A 9 4.89 -2.58 -14.90
N GLY A 10 5.13 -1.73 -13.92
CA GLY A 10 4.29 -0.55 -13.73
C GLY A 10 4.81 0.41 -12.71
N GLY A 11 3.90 1.03 -11.97
CA GLY A 11 4.17 1.94 -10.87
C GLY A 11 2.93 2.09 -10.01
N ALA A 12 3.11 2.54 -8.77
CA ALA A 12 2.04 2.62 -7.78
C ALA A 12 1.91 4.00 -7.16
N THR A 13 0.67 4.39 -6.89
CA THR A 13 0.29 5.61 -6.14
C THR A 13 -0.93 5.32 -5.26
N ALA A 14 -1.27 6.23 -4.35
CA ALA A 14 -2.52 6.24 -3.62
C ALA A 14 -3.23 7.59 -3.80
N ALA A 15 -4.56 7.58 -3.90
CA ALA A 15 -5.38 8.73 -4.22
C ALA A 15 -5.11 9.92 -3.29
N ASN A 16 -5.21 9.73 -1.97
CA ASN A 16 -4.94 10.78 -0.98
C ASN A 16 -3.51 11.37 -1.02
N GLN A 17 -2.55 10.68 -1.64
CA GLN A 17 -1.16 11.12 -1.73
C GLN A 17 -0.85 11.88 -3.03
N CYS A 18 -1.68 11.72 -4.08
CA CYS A 18 -1.42 12.34 -5.38
C CYS A 18 -2.57 13.19 -5.94
N GLU A 19 -3.84 12.83 -5.71
CA GLU A 19 -4.99 13.43 -6.40
C GLU A 19 -5.15 14.92 -6.09
N GLY A 20 -5.18 15.31 -4.82
CA GLY A 20 -5.64 16.65 -4.43
C GLY A 20 -7.16 16.78 -4.61
N ALA A 21 -7.63 17.97 -5.02
CA ALA A 21 -9.04 18.26 -5.29
C ALA A 21 -9.99 17.73 -4.19
N TRP A 22 -9.61 17.95 -2.93
CA TRP A 22 -10.16 17.20 -1.79
C TRP A 22 -11.63 17.47 -1.50
N ASN A 23 -12.16 18.60 -1.98
CA ASN A 23 -13.54 19.06 -1.81
C ASN A 23 -14.23 19.39 -3.16
N GLU A 24 -13.66 18.91 -4.27
CA GLU A 24 -14.21 19.11 -5.60
C GLU A 24 -15.16 17.97 -5.97
N ASP A 25 -16.10 18.25 -6.90
CA ASP A 25 -17.04 17.28 -7.47
C ASP A 25 -17.77 16.41 -6.43
N GLY A 26 -18.12 17.01 -5.29
CA GLY A 26 -18.89 16.38 -4.24
C GLY A 26 -18.10 15.42 -3.35
N LYS A 27 -16.77 15.36 -3.45
CA LYS A 27 -15.93 14.55 -2.56
C LYS A 27 -16.11 14.96 -1.09
N GLY A 28 -16.35 13.98 -0.21
CA GLY A 28 -16.39 14.16 1.23
C GLY A 28 -14.99 14.14 1.89
N PRO A 29 -14.86 14.63 3.13
CA PRO A 29 -13.62 14.51 3.89
C PRO A 29 -13.34 13.04 4.26
N ASN A 30 -12.07 12.66 4.24
CA ASN A 30 -11.62 11.34 4.70
C ASN A 30 -10.54 11.45 5.79
N THR A 31 -10.07 10.30 6.28
CA THR A 31 -9.03 10.21 7.33
C THR A 31 -7.74 10.96 6.99
N ALA A 32 -7.34 11.04 5.72
CA ALA A 32 -6.13 11.73 5.31
C ALA A 32 -6.30 13.27 5.29
N ASP A 33 -7.51 13.75 4.99
CA ASP A 33 -7.84 15.19 4.87
C ASP A 33 -7.80 15.94 6.20
N VAL A 34 -7.69 15.23 7.31
CA VAL A 34 -7.57 15.81 8.66
C VAL A 34 -6.19 15.60 9.28
N MET A 35 -5.21 15.12 8.50
CA MET A 35 -3.83 14.91 8.94
C MET A 35 -2.88 15.99 8.44
N THR A 36 -2.28 16.75 9.35
CA THR A 36 -1.33 17.82 9.01
C THR A 36 -0.07 17.27 8.36
N ALA A 37 0.73 18.17 7.76
CA ALA A 37 2.13 17.88 7.49
C ALA A 37 2.89 17.59 8.81
N GLY A 38 3.88 16.71 8.72
CA GLY A 38 4.86 16.40 9.76
C GLY A 38 6.27 16.47 9.18
N SER A 39 7.22 15.79 9.80
CA SER A 39 8.56 15.58 9.30
C SER A 39 9.20 14.35 9.95
N TYR A 40 10.43 14.01 9.56
CA TYR A 40 11.22 13.00 10.27
C TYR A 40 11.39 13.30 11.78
N GLN A 41 11.26 14.56 12.20
CA GLN A 41 11.41 14.98 13.60
C GLN A 41 10.08 15.28 14.30
N LYS A 42 8.99 15.44 13.55
CA LYS A 42 7.69 15.88 14.08
C LYS A 42 6.57 15.02 13.50
N GLU A 43 5.86 14.31 14.36
CA GLU A 43 4.73 13.50 13.94
C GLU A 43 3.61 14.36 13.32
N ARG A 44 2.87 13.76 12.38
CA ARG A 44 1.65 14.35 11.83
C ARG A 44 0.61 14.43 12.93
N VAL A 45 -0.18 15.50 12.93
CA VAL A 45 -1.30 15.65 13.88
C VAL A 45 -2.59 15.34 13.16
N ASN A 46 -3.39 14.45 13.74
CA ASN A 46 -4.77 14.27 13.35
C ASN A 46 -5.65 15.31 14.06
N THR A 47 -6.28 16.17 13.28
CA THR A 47 -7.13 17.26 13.77
C THR A 47 -8.60 16.87 13.96
N LEU A 48 -8.96 15.64 13.58
CA LEU A 48 -10.30 15.02 13.58
C LEU A 48 -11.35 15.70 12.69
N THR A 49 -11.12 16.95 12.33
CA THR A 49 -11.95 17.79 11.47
C THR A 49 -11.03 18.70 10.68
N VAL A 50 -11.46 19.15 9.50
CA VAL A 50 -10.69 20.13 8.73
C VAL A 50 -10.76 21.47 9.46
N LYS A 51 -9.60 22.03 9.80
CA LYS A 51 -9.49 23.32 10.50
C LYS A 51 -8.99 24.41 9.55
N GLU A 52 -9.66 25.55 9.58
CA GLU A 52 -9.26 26.74 8.83
C GLU A 52 -7.85 27.21 9.24
N GLY A 53 -7.03 27.59 8.26
CA GLY A 53 -5.66 28.06 8.48
C GLY A 53 -4.63 26.96 8.75
N ILE A 54 -5.01 25.68 8.72
CA ILE A 54 -4.09 24.54 8.82
C ILE A 54 -3.84 23.95 7.44
N TYR A 55 -2.57 23.67 7.14
CA TYR A 55 -2.17 23.01 5.91
C TYR A 55 -2.29 21.48 6.03
N TYR A 56 -3.00 20.87 5.09
CA TYR A 56 -3.19 19.43 4.95
C TYR A 56 -2.63 18.99 3.60
N PRO A 57 -1.54 18.20 3.57
CA PRO A 57 -0.87 17.81 2.33
C PRO A 57 -1.78 17.12 1.29
N SER A 58 -2.77 16.34 1.72
CA SER A 58 -3.69 15.64 0.81
C SER A 58 -4.62 16.59 0.05
N HIS A 59 -4.81 17.83 0.54
CA HIS A 59 -5.80 18.76 -0.04
C HIS A 59 -5.49 19.14 -1.48
N LYS A 60 -4.20 19.35 -1.76
CA LYS A 60 -3.69 19.66 -3.10
C LYS A 60 -2.77 18.57 -3.63
N ALA A 61 -2.01 17.89 -2.77
CA ALA A 61 -1.06 16.85 -3.14
C ALA A 61 -0.16 17.27 -4.33
N ILE A 62 -0.15 16.51 -5.43
CA ILE A 62 0.50 16.87 -6.69
C ILE A 62 -0.49 17.28 -7.78
N ASP A 63 -1.76 17.45 -7.42
CA ASP A 63 -2.85 17.79 -8.33
C ASP A 63 -3.06 16.77 -9.47
N HIS A 64 -2.85 15.47 -9.17
CA HIS A 64 -3.06 14.40 -10.15
C HIS A 64 -4.51 14.36 -10.64
N TYR A 65 -5.48 14.78 -9.82
CA TYR A 65 -6.90 14.81 -10.20
C TYR A 65 -7.13 15.62 -11.50
N HIS A 66 -6.42 16.73 -11.68
CA HIS A 66 -6.49 17.56 -12.88
C HIS A 66 -5.45 17.18 -13.94
N HIS A 67 -4.34 16.56 -13.53
CA HIS A 67 -3.19 16.25 -14.39
C HIS A 67 -3.07 14.78 -14.82
N PHE A 68 -4.04 13.91 -14.48
CA PHE A 68 -3.91 12.46 -14.69
C PHE A 68 -3.61 12.07 -16.15
N LYS A 69 -4.11 12.83 -17.13
CA LYS A 69 -3.82 12.58 -18.55
C LYS A 69 -2.34 12.81 -18.91
N GLU A 70 -1.74 13.87 -18.37
CA GLU A 70 -0.32 14.16 -18.55
C GLU A 70 0.53 13.09 -17.84
N ASP A 71 0.15 12.76 -16.61
CA ASP A 71 0.86 11.78 -15.78
C ASP A 71 0.80 10.37 -16.41
N ILE A 72 -0.37 9.91 -16.85
CA ILE A 72 -0.54 8.62 -17.52
C ILE A 72 0.19 8.58 -18.87
N ALA A 73 0.26 9.69 -19.62
CA ALA A 73 1.06 9.74 -20.83
C ALA A 73 2.56 9.54 -20.54
N LEU A 74 3.07 10.06 -19.42
CA LEU A 74 4.45 9.81 -18.97
C LEU A 74 4.65 8.34 -18.53
N PHE A 75 3.66 7.73 -17.89
CA PHE A 75 3.69 6.29 -17.56
C PHE A 75 3.75 5.43 -18.83
N ALA A 76 2.96 5.79 -19.85
CA ALA A 76 2.98 5.15 -21.15
C ALA A 76 4.34 5.33 -21.87
N GLU A 77 4.96 6.50 -21.75
CA GLU A 77 6.29 6.75 -22.31
C GLU A 77 7.38 5.89 -21.65
N MET A 78 7.27 5.58 -20.36
CA MET A 78 8.12 4.58 -19.68
C MET A 78 7.81 3.14 -20.10
N GLY A 79 6.70 2.91 -20.80
CA GLY A 79 6.31 1.58 -21.29
C GLY A 79 5.54 0.73 -20.28
N PHE A 80 4.93 1.35 -19.25
CA PHE A 80 4.15 0.65 -18.22
C PHE A 80 3.17 -0.35 -18.82
N LYS A 81 3.09 -1.53 -18.22
CA LYS A 81 2.09 -2.57 -18.53
C LYS A 81 0.90 -2.50 -17.58
N CYS A 82 1.12 -1.96 -16.37
CA CYS A 82 0.08 -1.72 -15.40
C CYS A 82 0.32 -0.42 -14.63
N TYR A 83 -0.74 0.09 -14.00
CA TYR A 83 -0.66 1.21 -13.06
C TYR A 83 -1.51 0.89 -11.85
N ARG A 84 -0.88 0.87 -10.68
CA ARG A 84 -1.56 0.70 -9.41
C ARG A 84 -2.00 2.06 -8.86
N LEU A 85 -3.29 2.18 -8.57
CA LEU A 85 -3.87 3.33 -7.90
C LEU A 85 -4.93 2.88 -6.88
N SER A 86 -5.33 3.77 -5.97
CA SER A 86 -6.54 3.58 -5.18
C SER A 86 -7.70 4.40 -5.73
N ILE A 87 -8.92 3.90 -5.53
CA ILE A 87 -10.13 4.72 -5.65
C ILE A 87 -10.36 5.38 -4.29
N ASN A 88 -10.57 6.69 -4.29
CA ASN A 88 -10.90 7.43 -3.09
C ASN A 88 -12.35 7.14 -2.69
N TRP A 89 -12.55 6.38 -1.62
CA TRP A 89 -13.89 5.99 -1.16
C TRP A 89 -14.79 7.21 -0.93
N ALA A 90 -14.27 8.30 -0.35
CA ALA A 90 -15.03 9.51 -0.11
C ALA A 90 -15.37 10.32 -1.39
N ARG A 91 -14.83 9.97 -2.56
CA ARG A 91 -15.34 10.47 -3.84
C ARG A 91 -16.58 9.73 -4.30
N ILE A 92 -16.70 8.45 -3.98
CA ILE A 92 -17.82 7.59 -4.42
C ILE A 92 -18.97 7.66 -3.43
N TYR A 93 -18.68 7.55 -2.13
CA TYR A 93 -19.65 7.72 -1.04
C TYR A 93 -19.10 8.78 -0.08
N PRO A 94 -19.45 10.07 -0.26
CA PRO A 94 -18.89 11.17 0.53
C PRO A 94 -18.99 11.00 2.04
N ASN A 95 -20.06 10.39 2.54
CA ASN A 95 -20.26 10.07 3.95
C ASN A 95 -20.03 8.57 4.26
N GLY A 96 -19.63 7.78 3.27
CA GLY A 96 -19.44 6.32 3.35
C GLY A 96 -20.72 5.49 3.41
N ILE A 97 -21.85 6.10 3.79
CA ILE A 97 -23.17 5.47 3.94
C ILE A 97 -24.29 6.19 3.19
N ASP A 98 -23.94 6.98 2.17
CA ASP A 98 -24.91 7.63 1.32
C ASP A 98 -25.80 6.60 0.60
N ASP A 99 -27.05 6.95 0.33
CA ASP A 99 -28.00 6.03 -0.32
C ASP A 99 -27.57 5.71 -1.75
N GLU A 100 -27.10 6.71 -2.50
CA GLU A 100 -26.63 6.60 -3.88
C GLU A 100 -25.15 7.03 -3.98
N PRO A 101 -24.36 6.43 -4.88
CA PRO A 101 -23.00 6.89 -5.13
C PRO A 101 -22.99 8.26 -5.81
N ASN A 102 -21.92 9.01 -5.57
CA ASN A 102 -21.63 10.26 -6.27
C ASN A 102 -21.14 9.97 -7.70
N GLU A 103 -21.99 10.24 -8.69
CA GLU A 103 -21.68 9.99 -10.11
C GLU A 103 -20.46 10.76 -10.60
N ALA A 104 -20.18 11.97 -10.10
CA ALA A 104 -19.00 12.72 -10.52
C ALA A 104 -17.69 12.01 -10.10
N GLY A 105 -17.68 11.42 -8.91
CA GLY A 105 -16.59 10.55 -8.45
C GLY A 105 -16.44 9.30 -9.32
N LEU A 106 -17.54 8.66 -9.70
CA LEU A 106 -17.51 7.50 -10.61
C LEU A 106 -16.97 7.87 -12.00
N ALA A 107 -17.47 8.97 -12.56
CA ALA A 107 -17.06 9.48 -13.87
C ALA A 107 -15.58 9.88 -13.92
N HIS A 108 -15.02 10.38 -12.81
CA HIS A 108 -13.59 10.67 -12.71
C HIS A 108 -12.76 9.40 -12.93
N TYR A 109 -13.05 8.31 -12.21
CA TYR A 109 -12.28 7.07 -12.36
C TYR A 109 -12.58 6.35 -13.68
N ASP A 110 -13.78 6.50 -14.26
CA ASP A 110 -14.01 6.10 -15.65
C ASP A 110 -13.00 6.75 -16.58
N ALA A 111 -12.80 8.08 -16.47
CA ALA A 111 -11.85 8.81 -17.30
C ALA A 111 -10.39 8.40 -17.04
N VAL A 112 -10.01 8.16 -15.78
CA VAL A 112 -8.67 7.67 -15.43
C VAL A 112 -8.42 6.29 -16.05
N PHE A 113 -9.35 5.35 -15.87
CA PHE A 113 -9.19 4.00 -16.42
C PHE A 113 -9.22 3.98 -17.95
N ASP A 114 -10.08 4.79 -18.57
CA ASP A 114 -10.12 4.92 -20.03
C ASP A 114 -8.80 5.49 -20.58
N GLU A 115 -8.19 6.46 -19.87
CA GLU A 115 -6.87 6.98 -20.24
C GLU A 115 -5.77 5.94 -20.06
N CYS A 116 -5.78 5.11 -19.00
CA CYS A 116 -4.85 3.98 -18.87
C CYS A 116 -5.00 2.99 -20.04
N LEU A 117 -6.24 2.57 -20.32
CA LEU A 117 -6.54 1.56 -21.35
C LEU A 117 -6.22 2.06 -22.77
N LYS A 118 -6.37 3.36 -23.04
CA LYS A 118 -5.93 4.01 -24.28
C LYS A 118 -4.45 3.76 -24.58
N TYR A 119 -3.60 3.66 -23.55
CA TYR A 119 -2.18 3.35 -23.68
C TYR A 119 -1.83 1.87 -23.47
N GLY A 120 -2.83 1.00 -23.30
CA GLY A 120 -2.61 -0.42 -23.00
C GLY A 120 -2.06 -0.68 -21.60
N ILE A 121 -2.26 0.26 -20.67
CA ILE A 121 -1.87 0.12 -19.27
C ILE A 121 -3.04 -0.50 -18.51
N GLN A 122 -2.84 -1.67 -17.91
CA GLN A 122 -3.85 -2.34 -17.09
C GLN A 122 -3.98 -1.65 -15.72
N PRO A 123 -5.16 -1.13 -15.34
CA PRO A 123 -5.36 -0.66 -13.97
C PRO A 123 -5.27 -1.82 -12.96
N VAL A 124 -4.60 -1.56 -11.85
CA VAL A 124 -4.53 -2.42 -10.66
C VAL A 124 -5.07 -1.63 -9.48
N VAL A 125 -6.29 -1.92 -9.02
CA VAL A 125 -7.03 -1.01 -8.14
C VAL A 125 -7.00 -1.46 -6.69
N THR A 126 -6.56 -0.59 -5.79
CA THR A 126 -6.75 -0.75 -4.35
C THR A 126 -8.04 -0.06 -3.91
N LEU A 127 -8.96 -0.78 -3.28
CA LEU A 127 -10.28 -0.24 -2.90
C LEU A 127 -10.19 0.69 -1.69
N SER A 128 -9.43 0.31 -0.66
CA SER A 128 -9.22 1.14 0.54
C SER A 128 -7.73 1.32 0.83
N HIS A 129 -7.25 2.56 0.69
CA HIS A 129 -5.86 2.93 0.94
C HIS A 129 -5.76 4.15 1.87
N TYR A 130 -5.97 3.91 3.17
CA TYR A 130 -5.80 4.91 4.24
C TYR A 130 -6.68 6.17 4.16
N GLU A 131 -7.83 6.06 3.50
CA GLU A 131 -8.72 7.18 3.18
C GLU A 131 -10.19 6.86 3.47
N THR A 132 -10.46 6.26 4.63
CA THR A 132 -11.82 5.95 5.07
C THR A 132 -12.63 7.26 5.18
N PRO A 133 -13.86 7.35 4.65
CA PRO A 133 -14.72 8.52 4.81
C PRO A 133 -14.84 8.93 6.28
N LEU A 134 -14.63 10.21 6.58
CA LEU A 134 -14.52 10.69 7.97
C LEU A 134 -15.81 10.48 8.76
N ALA A 135 -16.97 10.55 8.09
CA ALA A 135 -18.27 10.31 8.69
C ALA A 135 -18.44 8.88 9.27
N LEU A 136 -17.72 7.88 8.76
CA LEU A 136 -17.71 6.54 9.36
C LEU A 136 -17.00 6.53 10.71
N TYR A 137 -15.94 7.32 10.86
CA TYR A 137 -15.31 7.58 12.15
C TYR A 137 -16.25 8.35 13.07
N GLU A 138 -16.87 9.43 12.61
CA GLU A 138 -17.73 10.27 13.45
C GLU A 138 -18.97 9.52 13.97
N LYS A 139 -19.58 8.65 13.16
CA LYS A 139 -20.80 7.92 13.52
C LYS A 139 -20.53 6.62 14.27
N PHE A 140 -19.50 5.88 13.87
CA PHE A 140 -19.27 4.51 14.33
C PHE A 140 -17.91 4.30 15.00
N GLY A 141 -17.05 5.33 15.02
CA GLY A 141 -15.69 5.23 15.53
C GLY A 141 -14.76 4.43 14.62
N GLY A 142 -15.09 4.30 13.34
CA GLY A 142 -14.26 3.65 12.33
C GLY A 142 -14.41 2.13 12.32
N TRP A 143 -13.34 1.42 11.93
CA TRP A 143 -13.39 -0.02 11.67
C TRP A 143 -13.61 -0.88 12.92
N LYS A 144 -13.60 -0.32 14.13
CA LYS A 144 -14.01 -1.06 15.34
C LYS A 144 -15.50 -1.39 15.37
N ASP A 145 -16.31 -0.79 14.51
CA ASP A 145 -17.73 -1.04 14.39
C ASP A 145 -18.06 -1.76 13.07
N ARG A 146 -18.98 -2.72 13.15
CA ARG A 146 -19.32 -3.60 12.04
C ARG A 146 -20.06 -2.91 10.91
N HIS A 147 -20.71 -1.77 11.12
CA HIS A 147 -21.35 -1.01 10.03
C HIS A 147 -20.36 -0.59 8.95
N CYS A 148 -19.06 -0.46 9.28
CA CYS A 148 -18.02 -0.22 8.28
C CYS A 148 -17.85 -1.38 7.30
N VAL A 149 -18.18 -2.62 7.69
CA VAL A 149 -18.17 -3.80 6.81
C VAL A 149 -19.19 -3.60 5.70
N ASP A 150 -20.44 -3.30 6.05
CA ASP A 150 -21.53 -3.14 5.08
C ASP A 150 -21.29 -1.93 4.17
N ALA A 151 -20.81 -0.82 4.75
CA ALA A 151 -20.45 0.37 3.99
C ALA A 151 -19.35 0.08 2.95
N PHE A 152 -18.30 -0.66 3.34
CA PHE A 152 -17.22 -1.02 2.44
C PHE A 152 -17.68 -1.99 1.35
N VAL A 153 -18.48 -3.00 1.69
CA VAL A 153 -19.02 -3.95 0.72
C VAL A 153 -19.90 -3.24 -0.31
N LYS A 154 -20.77 -2.31 0.13
CA LYS A 154 -21.57 -1.47 -0.79
C LYS A 154 -20.69 -0.66 -1.74
N TYR A 155 -19.68 0.02 -1.21
CA TYR A 155 -18.74 0.79 -2.02
C TYR A 155 -17.97 -0.07 -3.02
N ALA A 156 -17.37 -1.16 -2.55
CA ALA A 156 -16.56 -2.06 -3.36
C ALA A 156 -17.37 -2.71 -4.48
N THR A 157 -18.58 -3.18 -4.19
CA THR A 157 -19.48 -3.76 -5.20
C THR A 157 -19.89 -2.72 -6.23
N THR A 158 -20.25 -1.50 -5.81
CA THR A 158 -20.57 -0.38 -6.72
C THR A 158 -19.45 -0.14 -7.74
N VAL A 159 -18.19 -0.05 -7.29
CA VAL A 159 -17.07 0.23 -8.19
C VAL A 159 -16.67 -0.98 -9.03
N MET A 160 -16.75 -2.20 -8.50
CA MET A 160 -16.50 -3.41 -9.28
C MET A 160 -17.55 -3.62 -10.38
N GLU A 161 -18.82 -3.28 -10.12
CA GLU A 161 -19.88 -3.29 -11.13
C GLU A 161 -19.66 -2.21 -12.19
N ARG A 162 -19.37 -0.96 -11.77
CA ARG A 162 -19.17 0.16 -12.69
C ARG A 162 -17.98 -0.06 -13.62
N TYR A 163 -16.86 -0.57 -13.10
CA TYR A 163 -15.60 -0.72 -13.85
C TYR A 163 -15.35 -2.14 -14.34
N LYS A 164 -16.39 -2.98 -14.35
CA LYS A 164 -16.36 -4.32 -14.93
C LYS A 164 -15.81 -4.27 -16.37
N GLY A 165 -14.86 -5.15 -16.67
CA GLY A 165 -14.18 -5.20 -17.97
C GLY A 165 -13.09 -4.14 -18.19
N LYS A 166 -13.02 -3.08 -17.38
CA LYS A 166 -11.90 -2.10 -17.39
C LYS A 166 -10.79 -2.50 -16.43
N VAL A 167 -11.16 -3.07 -15.28
CA VAL A 167 -10.23 -3.46 -14.21
C VAL A 167 -10.31 -4.96 -13.98
N LYS A 168 -9.15 -5.63 -14.06
CA LYS A 168 -9.01 -7.06 -13.79
C LYS A 168 -8.41 -7.36 -12.41
N TYR A 169 -7.47 -6.53 -11.97
CA TYR A 169 -6.70 -6.75 -10.75
C TYR A 169 -7.15 -5.79 -9.66
N TRP A 170 -7.58 -6.35 -8.54
CA TRP A 170 -8.11 -5.62 -7.39
C TRP A 170 -7.37 -5.99 -6.12
N MET A 171 -7.27 -5.06 -5.19
CA MET A 171 -6.86 -5.29 -3.81
C MET A 171 -7.90 -4.68 -2.89
N THR A 172 -8.32 -5.43 -1.87
CA THR A 172 -9.36 -4.96 -0.94
C THR A 172 -8.84 -3.83 -0.04
N PHE A 173 -7.86 -4.14 0.81
CA PHE A 173 -7.26 -3.19 1.74
C PHE A 173 -5.76 -3.08 1.50
N ASN A 174 -5.23 -1.87 1.59
CA ASN A 174 -3.81 -1.64 1.74
C ASN A 174 -3.40 -1.89 3.20
N GLU A 175 -2.56 -2.92 3.43
CA GLU A 175 -1.84 -3.16 4.68
C GLU A 175 -2.73 -3.11 5.94
N ILE A 176 -3.71 -4.04 6.07
CA ILE A 176 -4.49 -4.20 7.32
C ILE A 176 -3.56 -4.29 8.54
N ASN A 177 -2.37 -4.89 8.37
CA ASN A 177 -1.37 -5.03 9.41
C ASN A 177 -0.74 -3.71 9.89
N CYS A 178 -0.89 -2.62 9.14
CA CYS A 178 -0.47 -1.29 9.58
C CYS A 178 -1.32 -0.72 10.73
N MET A 179 -2.39 -1.41 11.14
CA MET A 179 -3.15 -1.11 12.35
C MET A 179 -2.26 -0.95 13.60
N SER A 180 -1.18 -1.74 13.71
CA SER A 180 -0.24 -1.68 14.84
C SER A 180 0.69 -0.46 14.82
N MET A 181 0.87 0.16 13.65
CA MET A 181 1.79 1.29 13.43
C MET A 181 1.05 2.62 13.28
N SER A 182 -0.09 2.62 12.59
CA SER A 182 -0.95 3.78 12.39
C SER A 182 -2.40 3.33 12.32
N SER A 183 -3.02 3.19 13.50
CA SER A 183 -4.39 2.74 13.64
C SER A 183 -5.40 3.73 13.03
N TRP A 184 -5.07 5.03 13.01
CA TRP A 184 -5.84 6.04 12.29
C TRP A 184 -5.87 5.79 10.78
N ASN A 185 -4.72 5.56 10.16
CA ASN A 185 -4.66 5.34 8.72
C ASN A 185 -5.31 4.02 8.33
N ALA A 186 -4.92 2.93 9.01
CA ALA A 186 -5.38 1.59 8.65
C ALA A 186 -6.85 1.36 8.98
N GLY A 187 -7.36 1.90 10.10
CA GLY A 187 -8.67 1.56 10.65
C GLY A 187 -9.58 2.74 10.98
N ALA A 188 -9.16 3.99 10.75
CA ALA A 188 -9.90 5.18 11.19
C ALA A 188 -10.24 5.14 12.70
N ILE A 189 -9.34 4.57 13.52
CA ILE A 189 -9.51 4.47 14.97
C ILE A 189 -8.45 5.33 15.68
N ILE A 190 -8.83 5.98 16.79
CA ILE A 190 -7.88 6.77 17.60
C ILE A 190 -7.24 5.89 18.66
N GLU A 191 -7.96 4.88 19.13
CA GLU A 191 -7.49 3.99 20.16
C GLU A 191 -6.30 3.16 19.66
N THR A 192 -5.33 2.98 20.56
CA THR A 192 -4.09 2.27 20.30
C THR A 192 -3.93 1.04 21.21
N ASP A 193 -5.02 0.56 21.82
CA ASP A 193 -4.98 -0.71 22.55
C ASP A 193 -5.09 -1.89 21.57
N GLU A 194 -4.57 -3.06 21.98
CA GLU A 194 -4.53 -4.22 21.11
C GLU A 194 -5.92 -4.79 20.81
N ALA A 195 -6.84 -4.77 21.78
CA ALA A 195 -8.17 -5.33 21.60
C ALA A 195 -8.93 -4.57 20.50
N THR A 196 -8.96 -3.23 20.56
CA THR A 196 -9.61 -2.40 19.53
C THR A 196 -8.98 -2.62 18.15
N ARG A 197 -7.65 -2.70 18.05
CA ARG A 197 -6.98 -3.01 16.78
C ARG A 197 -7.35 -4.37 16.22
N MET A 198 -7.43 -5.40 17.06
CA MET A 198 -7.81 -6.75 16.63
C MET A 198 -9.27 -6.83 16.19
N ILE A 199 -10.17 -6.07 16.84
CA ILE A 199 -11.56 -5.92 16.43
C ILE A 199 -11.65 -5.24 15.06
N ALA A 200 -10.92 -4.14 14.86
CA ALA A 200 -10.90 -3.44 13.59
C ALA A 200 -10.33 -4.30 12.45
N ALA A 201 -9.24 -5.03 12.71
CA ALA A 201 -8.67 -5.97 11.74
C ALA A 201 -9.66 -7.09 11.41
N TYR A 202 -10.38 -7.62 12.42
CA TYR A 202 -11.39 -8.65 12.22
C TYR A 202 -12.49 -8.19 11.26
N HIS A 203 -13.04 -6.98 11.45
CA HIS A 203 -14.03 -6.43 10.54
C HIS A 203 -13.47 -6.24 9.11
N GLN A 204 -12.23 -5.78 8.96
CA GLN A 204 -11.61 -5.67 7.62
C GLN A 204 -11.40 -7.04 6.96
N PHE A 205 -11.08 -8.09 7.71
CA PHE A 205 -11.00 -9.44 7.15
C PHE A 205 -12.35 -9.94 6.64
N VAL A 206 -13.41 -9.77 7.44
CA VAL A 206 -14.77 -10.15 7.03
C VAL A 206 -15.20 -9.35 5.79
N ALA A 207 -15.00 -8.03 5.80
CA ALA A 207 -15.32 -7.15 4.68
C ALA A 207 -14.53 -7.54 3.41
N SER A 208 -13.23 -7.81 3.53
CA SER A 208 -12.41 -8.27 2.42
C SER A 208 -12.94 -9.57 1.84
N ALA A 209 -13.28 -10.54 2.69
CA ALA A 209 -13.76 -11.85 2.24
C ALA A 209 -15.13 -11.74 1.54
N MET A 210 -16.03 -10.91 2.04
CA MET A 210 -17.30 -10.60 1.37
C MET A 210 -17.08 -9.96 0.00
N VAL A 211 -16.14 -9.02 -0.11
CA VAL A 211 -15.81 -8.34 -1.38
C VAL A 211 -15.14 -9.28 -2.37
N VAL A 212 -14.26 -10.18 -1.93
CA VAL A 212 -13.67 -11.21 -2.81
C VAL A 212 -14.78 -12.04 -3.45
N LYS A 213 -15.69 -12.57 -2.64
CA LYS A 213 -16.83 -13.36 -3.13
C LYS A 213 -17.70 -12.58 -4.11
N ALA A 214 -18.14 -11.38 -3.71
CA ALA A 214 -18.99 -10.54 -4.56
C ALA A 214 -18.28 -10.14 -5.86
N GLY A 215 -16.98 -9.84 -5.81
CA GLY A 215 -16.20 -9.48 -6.99
C GLY A 215 -16.10 -10.62 -8.01
N HIS A 216 -15.97 -11.88 -7.56
CA HIS A 216 -16.02 -13.04 -8.46
C HIS A 216 -17.43 -13.30 -9.03
N GLU A 217 -18.49 -12.99 -8.26
CA GLU A 217 -19.88 -13.06 -8.75
C GLU A 217 -20.17 -11.97 -9.81
N ILE A 218 -19.62 -10.76 -9.62
CA ILE A 218 -19.74 -9.64 -10.58
C ILE A 218 -18.98 -9.97 -11.87
N ASP A 219 -17.73 -10.44 -11.77
CA ASP A 219 -16.94 -10.86 -12.92
C ASP A 219 -15.97 -12.00 -12.55
N PRO A 220 -16.12 -13.21 -13.13
CA PRO A 220 -15.25 -14.34 -12.85
C PRO A 220 -13.79 -14.13 -13.33
N GLU A 221 -13.52 -13.12 -14.19
CA GLU A 221 -12.16 -12.78 -14.62
C GLU A 221 -11.40 -11.96 -13.58
N ASN A 222 -12.08 -11.42 -12.56
CA ASN A 222 -11.45 -10.66 -11.50
C ASN A 222 -10.36 -11.49 -10.80
N LYS A 223 -9.25 -10.82 -10.51
CA LYS A 223 -8.19 -11.29 -9.60
C LYS A 223 -8.14 -10.35 -8.43
N ILE A 224 -8.51 -10.84 -7.25
CA ILE A 224 -8.68 -10.04 -6.04
C ILE A 224 -7.65 -10.49 -5.02
N GLY A 225 -6.65 -9.65 -4.81
CA GLY A 225 -5.53 -9.89 -3.92
C GLY A 225 -5.71 -9.26 -2.54
N MET A 226 -4.90 -9.74 -1.60
CA MET A 226 -4.60 -8.97 -0.40
C MET A 226 -3.43 -8.01 -0.67
N MET A 227 -3.22 -7.02 0.20
CA MET A 227 -2.00 -6.23 0.21
C MET A 227 -1.40 -6.23 1.63
N TYR A 228 -0.21 -6.81 1.80
CA TYR A 228 0.51 -6.91 3.07
C TYR A 228 1.61 -5.87 3.19
N GLY A 229 1.66 -5.17 4.33
CA GLY A 229 2.78 -4.31 4.68
C GLY A 229 3.97 -5.17 5.04
N GLY A 230 4.99 -5.25 4.19
CA GLY A 230 6.04 -6.25 4.30
C GLY A 230 6.94 -6.10 5.52
N LEU A 231 6.59 -6.80 6.59
CA LEU A 231 7.42 -6.93 7.79
C LEU A 231 8.07 -8.30 7.80
N PHE A 232 9.39 -8.32 7.57
CA PHE A 232 10.21 -9.52 7.53
C PHE A 232 11.41 -9.35 8.44
N SER A 233 11.75 -10.36 9.24
CA SER A 233 12.84 -10.27 10.20
C SER A 233 13.78 -11.48 10.19
N TYR A 234 15.06 -11.20 10.46
CA TYR A 234 16.08 -12.19 10.78
C TYR A 234 16.20 -12.37 12.28
N ALA A 235 16.61 -13.56 12.73
CA ALA A 235 17.03 -13.74 14.13
C ALA A 235 18.36 -13.00 14.39
N SER A 236 18.50 -12.35 15.55
CA SER A 236 19.71 -11.60 15.91
C SER A 236 20.95 -12.47 16.03
N THR A 237 20.79 -13.73 16.45
CA THR A 237 21.85 -14.74 16.51
C THR A 237 21.27 -16.13 16.22
N CYS A 238 22.12 -17.16 16.16
CA CYS A 238 21.69 -18.56 16.11
C CYS A 238 21.29 -19.15 17.48
N ASN A 239 21.22 -18.33 18.53
CA ASN A 239 20.68 -18.75 19.82
C ASN A 239 19.21 -19.17 19.65
N PRO A 240 18.79 -20.37 20.11
CA PRO A 240 17.41 -20.81 20.01
C PRO A 240 16.36 -19.82 20.53
N ASP A 241 16.66 -19.06 21.58
CA ASP A 241 15.74 -18.05 22.12
C ASP A 241 15.54 -16.87 21.15
N ASP A 242 16.60 -16.43 20.46
CA ASP A 242 16.51 -15.40 19.42
C ASP A 242 15.76 -15.92 18.18
N VAL A 243 15.99 -17.18 17.80
CA VAL A 243 15.28 -17.82 16.69
C VAL A 243 13.78 -17.94 16.98
N MET A 244 13.41 -18.36 18.19
CA MET A 244 12.01 -18.47 18.59
C MET A 244 11.35 -17.09 18.68
N ALA A 245 12.03 -16.08 19.26
CA ALA A 245 11.53 -14.71 19.28
C ALA A 245 11.30 -14.15 17.87
N ASN A 246 12.18 -14.48 16.90
CA ASN A 246 11.96 -14.13 15.51
C ASN A 246 10.73 -14.82 14.91
N ILE A 247 10.48 -16.09 15.23
CA ILE A 247 9.27 -16.81 14.79
C ILE A 247 8.01 -16.13 15.36
N GLU A 248 8.02 -15.73 16.63
CA GLU A 248 6.91 -15.01 17.27
C GLU A 248 6.67 -13.64 16.63
N ASN A 249 7.74 -12.87 16.39
CA ASN A 249 7.67 -11.59 15.67
C ASN A 249 7.07 -11.78 14.27
N MET A 250 7.57 -12.76 13.51
CA MET A 250 7.04 -13.06 12.18
C MET A 250 5.58 -13.52 12.21
N ASN A 251 5.17 -14.32 13.20
CA ASN A 251 3.78 -14.75 13.36
C ASN A 251 2.85 -13.55 13.65
N SER A 252 3.29 -12.60 14.46
CA SER A 252 2.52 -11.38 14.75
C SER A 252 2.26 -10.53 13.50
N ALA A 253 3.13 -10.63 12.48
CA ALA A 253 2.99 -9.90 11.23
C ALA A 253 2.29 -10.73 10.14
N LEU A 254 2.56 -12.04 10.06
CA LEU A 254 2.03 -12.91 9.01
C LEU A 254 0.61 -13.41 9.24
N PHE A 255 0.03 -13.28 10.44
CA PHE A 255 -1.33 -13.79 10.68
C PHE A 255 -2.39 -13.10 9.79
N TYR A 256 -2.15 -11.84 9.40
CA TYR A 256 -3.02 -11.14 8.45
C TYR A 256 -3.05 -11.86 7.09
N CYS A 257 -1.87 -12.27 6.61
CA CYS A 257 -1.76 -13.08 5.40
C CYS A 257 -2.39 -14.47 5.58
N ASP A 258 -2.18 -15.12 6.73
CA ASP A 258 -2.80 -16.42 7.03
C ASP A 258 -4.33 -16.34 6.93
N VAL A 259 -4.97 -15.32 7.52
CA VAL A 259 -6.43 -15.16 7.46
C VAL A 259 -6.91 -14.95 6.03
N MET A 260 -6.31 -14.03 5.28
CA MET A 260 -6.80 -13.68 3.93
C MET A 260 -6.48 -14.74 2.87
N CYS A 261 -5.34 -15.42 2.96
CA CYS A 261 -4.93 -16.44 2.00
C CYS A 261 -5.53 -17.82 2.30
N ARG A 262 -5.70 -18.17 3.58
CA ARG A 262 -6.16 -19.50 4.00
C ARG A 262 -7.62 -19.55 4.44
N GLY A 263 -8.20 -18.39 4.76
CA GLY A 263 -9.61 -18.25 5.11
C GLY A 263 -9.95 -18.63 6.55
N TYR A 264 -8.97 -18.62 7.46
CA TYR A 264 -9.18 -18.90 8.87
C TYR A 264 -8.07 -18.29 9.75
N TYR A 265 -8.40 -18.01 11.01
CA TYR A 265 -7.42 -17.57 12.01
C TYR A 265 -6.44 -18.69 12.36
N PRO A 266 -5.11 -18.45 12.29
CA PRO A 266 -4.14 -19.48 12.65
C PRO A 266 -4.15 -19.73 14.16
N ALA A 267 -3.88 -20.98 14.56
CA ALA A 267 -3.99 -21.43 15.95
C ALA A 267 -3.11 -20.62 16.93
N TYR A 268 -1.91 -20.22 16.50
CA TYR A 268 -1.01 -19.41 17.34
C TYR A 268 -1.64 -18.05 17.69
N LYS A 269 -2.37 -17.43 16.76
CA LYS A 269 -3.04 -16.15 16.98
C LYS A 269 -4.25 -16.31 17.88
N LEU A 270 -5.04 -17.37 17.72
CA LEU A 270 -6.15 -17.68 18.63
C LEU A 270 -5.65 -17.87 20.08
N LYS A 271 -4.53 -18.57 20.26
CA LYS A 271 -3.91 -18.74 21.58
C LYS A 271 -3.34 -17.45 22.15
N GLU A 272 -2.82 -16.57 21.31
CA GLU A 272 -2.39 -15.22 21.73
C GLU A 272 -3.57 -14.38 22.21
N LEU A 273 -4.67 -14.32 21.45
CA LEU A 273 -5.88 -13.61 21.84
C LEU A 273 -6.46 -14.15 23.15
N GLU A 274 -6.45 -15.47 23.34
CA GLU A 274 -6.86 -16.13 24.60
C GLU A 274 -6.00 -15.69 25.78
N ARG A 275 -4.66 -15.69 25.63
CA ARG A 275 -3.73 -15.23 26.68
C ARG A 275 -3.90 -13.76 27.02
N ASN A 276 -4.21 -12.93 26.03
CA ASN A 276 -4.37 -11.49 26.19
C ASN A 276 -5.81 -11.10 26.57
N HIS A 277 -6.70 -12.08 26.77
CA HIS A 277 -8.12 -11.87 27.10
C HIS A 277 -8.87 -11.00 26.07
N ILE A 278 -8.49 -11.09 24.80
CA ILE A 278 -9.11 -10.35 23.69
C ILE A 278 -10.20 -11.20 23.07
N GLN A 279 -11.44 -10.70 23.06
CA GLN A 279 -12.58 -11.34 22.40
C GLN A 279 -12.91 -10.62 21.09
N LEU A 280 -12.95 -11.38 20.00
CA LEU A 280 -13.37 -10.86 18.70
C LEU A 280 -14.91 -10.89 18.60
N PRO A 281 -15.56 -9.90 17.94
CA PRO A 281 -17.00 -9.83 17.78
C PRO A 281 -17.48 -10.75 16.64
N ILE A 282 -17.20 -12.05 16.78
CA ILE A 282 -17.54 -13.05 15.78
C ILE A 282 -19.05 -13.20 15.70
N MET A 283 -19.62 -13.05 14.50
CA MET A 283 -21.02 -13.34 14.23
C MET A 283 -21.19 -14.74 13.60
N PRO A 284 -22.35 -15.40 13.79
CA PRO A 284 -22.64 -16.65 13.11
C PRO A 284 -22.47 -16.52 11.58
N GLY A 285 -21.66 -17.40 10.98
CA GLY A 285 -21.39 -17.43 9.55
C GLY A 285 -20.12 -16.71 9.11
N ASP A 286 -19.47 -15.94 9.99
CA ASP A 286 -18.21 -15.24 9.63
C ASP A 286 -17.08 -16.20 9.28
N ASP A 287 -17.05 -17.39 9.88
CA ASP A 287 -16.11 -18.46 9.55
C ASP A 287 -16.28 -18.97 8.10
N VAL A 288 -17.53 -19.08 7.66
CA VAL A 288 -17.86 -19.45 6.27
C VAL A 288 -17.47 -18.33 5.32
N ILE A 289 -17.76 -17.07 5.67
CA ILE A 289 -17.37 -15.90 4.89
C ILE A 289 -15.85 -15.88 4.65
N LEU A 290 -15.05 -15.99 5.72
CA LEU A 290 -13.58 -16.00 5.60
C LEU A 290 -13.07 -17.15 4.72
N LYS A 291 -13.68 -18.34 4.84
CA LYS A 291 -13.27 -19.53 4.09
C LYS A 291 -13.59 -19.43 2.59
N GLU A 292 -14.73 -18.83 2.25
CA GLU A 292 -15.17 -18.63 0.87
C GLU A 292 -14.44 -17.46 0.21
N GLY A 293 -14.14 -16.39 0.95
CA GLY A 293 -13.53 -15.16 0.44
C GLY A 293 -12.00 -15.10 0.49
N LYS A 294 -11.32 -16.20 0.14
CA LYS A 294 -9.84 -16.23 0.07
C LYS A 294 -9.35 -15.48 -1.15
N VAL A 295 -8.26 -14.74 -0.98
CA VAL A 295 -7.67 -13.95 -2.08
C VAL A 295 -7.01 -14.82 -3.15
N ASP A 296 -6.97 -14.31 -4.38
CA ASP A 296 -6.40 -14.98 -5.55
C ASP A 296 -4.88 -14.86 -5.63
N TYR A 297 -4.33 -13.79 -5.07
CA TYR A 297 -2.90 -13.49 -5.05
C TYR A 297 -2.51 -12.71 -3.80
N LEU A 298 -1.23 -12.75 -3.46
CA LEU A 298 -0.66 -12.01 -2.33
C LEU A 298 0.20 -10.86 -2.88
N ALA A 299 -0.34 -9.64 -2.79
CA ALA A 299 0.44 -8.44 -3.02
C ALA A 299 1.10 -7.97 -1.72
N TYR A 300 2.31 -7.41 -1.80
CA TYR A 300 2.97 -6.85 -0.62
C TYR A 300 3.93 -5.71 -0.95
N SER A 301 4.17 -4.87 0.06
CA SER A 301 5.24 -3.86 0.05
C SER A 301 6.56 -4.46 0.54
N TYR A 302 7.68 -3.99 0.03
CA TYR A 302 9.00 -4.33 0.57
C TYR A 302 9.91 -3.12 0.50
N TYR A 303 10.55 -2.79 1.61
CA TYR A 303 11.54 -1.70 1.67
C TYR A 303 12.83 -2.09 2.37
N MET A 304 12.71 -2.91 3.43
CA MET A 304 13.81 -3.33 4.29
C MET A 304 13.47 -4.64 5.02
N SER A 305 14.49 -5.27 5.60
CA SER A 305 14.32 -6.30 6.63
C SER A 305 14.54 -5.72 8.03
N LEU A 306 14.05 -6.45 9.03
CA LEU A 306 14.24 -6.20 10.45
C LEU A 306 15.12 -7.29 11.07
N VAL A 307 15.47 -7.11 12.34
CA VAL A 307 16.12 -8.14 13.15
C VAL A 307 15.33 -8.32 14.43
N ALA A 308 15.05 -9.54 14.86
CA ALA A 308 14.37 -9.82 16.13
C ALA A 308 15.24 -10.77 16.98
N GLY A 309 15.16 -10.62 18.31
CA GLY A 309 15.87 -11.46 19.25
C GLY A 309 15.10 -11.57 20.57
N ALA A 310 15.64 -12.29 21.54
CA ALA A 310 14.95 -12.58 22.81
C ALA A 310 14.54 -11.33 23.62
N LYS A 311 15.09 -10.15 23.31
CA LYS A 311 14.74 -8.87 23.93
C LYS A 311 13.81 -8.00 23.08
N THR A 312 13.21 -8.55 22.03
CA THR A 312 12.23 -7.82 21.23
C THR A 312 10.94 -7.65 22.03
N GLU A 313 10.68 -6.42 22.49
CA GLU A 313 9.50 -6.05 23.29
C GLU A 313 8.33 -5.54 22.42
N GLY A 314 8.41 -5.74 21.10
CA GLY A 314 7.46 -5.27 20.11
C GLY A 314 8.11 -4.40 19.03
N MET A 315 7.29 -3.90 18.10
CA MET A 315 7.73 -3.01 17.03
C MET A 315 7.44 -1.57 17.42
N SER A 316 8.47 -0.72 17.42
CA SER A 316 8.35 0.71 17.70
C SER A 316 8.73 1.52 16.47
N THR A 317 8.13 2.69 16.30
CA THR A 317 8.51 3.67 15.27
C THR A 317 9.54 4.63 15.85
N ALA A 318 10.78 4.18 16.04
CA ALA A 318 11.86 5.03 16.52
C ALA A 318 12.44 5.86 15.35
N LYS A 319 12.38 7.20 15.46
CA LYS A 319 12.90 8.14 14.45
C LYS A 319 12.39 7.82 13.03
N GLY A 320 11.08 7.61 12.85
CA GLY A 320 10.50 7.34 11.53
C GLY A 320 10.91 6.00 10.88
N ASN A 321 11.53 5.09 11.64
CA ASN A 321 11.86 3.74 11.21
C ASN A 321 11.28 2.68 12.16
N LEU A 322 11.00 1.49 11.63
CA LEU A 322 10.59 0.33 12.39
C LEU A 322 11.79 -0.25 13.14
N TYR A 323 11.65 -0.36 14.45
CA TYR A 323 12.70 -0.79 15.34
C TYR A 323 12.18 -1.78 16.38
N THR A 324 12.88 -2.90 16.46
CA THR A 324 12.58 -4.07 17.30
C THR A 324 13.54 -4.20 18.49
N GLY A 325 14.44 -3.22 18.68
CA GLY A 325 15.57 -3.32 19.61
C GLY A 325 16.89 -3.78 18.97
N TYR A 326 16.87 -4.21 17.71
CA TYR A 326 18.03 -4.76 17.01
C TYR A 326 18.27 -4.09 15.66
N THR A 327 19.53 -4.12 15.20
CA THR A 327 19.95 -3.63 13.88
C THR A 327 20.80 -4.68 13.20
N ASN A 328 20.71 -4.81 11.88
CA ASN A 328 21.58 -5.71 11.13
C ASN A 328 22.94 -5.03 10.85
N PRO A 329 24.07 -5.49 11.42
CA PRO A 329 25.38 -4.85 11.21
C PRO A 329 25.95 -5.07 9.81
N TYR A 330 25.33 -5.93 9.00
CA TYR A 330 25.78 -6.26 7.64
C TYR A 330 25.12 -5.39 6.57
N LEU A 331 24.10 -4.60 6.93
CA LEU A 331 23.33 -3.79 5.97
C LEU A 331 23.72 -2.31 6.04
N LYS A 332 23.75 -1.68 4.86
CA LYS A 332 23.83 -0.21 4.76
C LYS A 332 22.50 0.41 5.18
N THR A 333 22.54 1.69 5.54
CA THR A 333 21.36 2.44 6.02
C THR A 333 21.22 3.74 5.23
N THR A 334 19.99 4.11 4.88
CA THR A 334 19.64 5.39 4.24
C THR A 334 19.68 6.55 5.24
N ASP A 335 19.59 7.79 4.74
CA ASP A 335 19.52 8.99 5.58
C ASP A 335 18.28 9.03 6.50
N TRP A 336 17.21 8.30 6.14
CA TRP A 336 16.00 8.13 6.96
C TRP A 336 16.10 6.93 7.94
N GLY A 337 17.28 6.34 8.08
CA GLY A 337 17.52 5.24 9.01
C GLY A 337 17.06 3.87 8.52
N TRP A 338 16.53 3.74 7.29
CA TRP A 338 16.05 2.48 6.73
C TRP A 338 17.20 1.63 6.20
N GLN A 339 17.26 0.35 6.57
CA GLN A 339 18.31 -0.56 6.09
C GLN A 339 18.03 -0.99 4.64
N ILE A 340 19.07 -1.07 3.81
CA ILE A 340 18.95 -1.48 2.40
C ILE A 340 19.29 -2.96 2.30
N ASP A 341 18.31 -3.78 1.93
CA ASP A 341 18.45 -5.25 1.86
C ASP A 341 17.79 -5.86 0.63
N PRO A 342 18.43 -5.81 -0.55
CA PRO A 342 17.87 -6.45 -1.75
C PRO A 342 17.72 -7.97 -1.61
N VAL A 343 18.61 -8.65 -0.85
CA VAL A 343 18.51 -10.10 -0.64
C VAL A 343 17.30 -10.45 0.22
N GLY A 344 16.96 -9.59 1.19
CA GLY A 344 15.75 -9.72 1.97
C GLY A 344 14.47 -9.72 1.13
N LEU A 345 14.45 -9.03 -0.02
CA LEU A 345 13.32 -9.12 -0.97
C LEU A 345 13.18 -10.55 -1.50
N ARG A 346 14.28 -11.17 -1.96
CA ARG A 346 14.26 -12.57 -2.42
C ARG A 346 13.86 -13.54 -1.31
N ILE A 347 14.36 -13.33 -0.09
CA ILE A 347 13.97 -14.14 1.07
C ILE A 347 12.47 -14.02 1.33
N SER A 348 11.92 -12.80 1.28
CA SER A 348 10.49 -12.58 1.48
C SER A 348 9.62 -13.24 0.40
N LEU A 349 10.05 -13.20 -0.88
CA LEU A 349 9.38 -13.86 -1.98
C LEU A 349 9.30 -15.38 -1.75
N ASN A 350 10.42 -16.01 -1.39
CA ASN A 350 10.47 -17.43 -1.08
C ASN A 350 9.56 -17.77 0.11
N LEU A 351 9.67 -17.03 1.22
CA LEU A 351 8.87 -17.25 2.43
C LEU A 351 7.36 -17.22 2.13
N LEU A 352 6.90 -16.20 1.41
CA LEU A 352 5.48 -16.02 1.10
C LEU A 352 4.99 -17.10 0.12
N TYR A 353 5.78 -17.39 -0.91
CA TYR A 353 5.41 -18.40 -1.90
C TYR A 353 5.37 -19.80 -1.26
N ASP A 354 6.40 -20.21 -0.53
CA ASP A 354 6.45 -21.51 0.17
C ASP A 354 5.27 -21.68 1.13
N ARG A 355 4.88 -20.60 1.82
CA ARG A 355 3.81 -20.64 2.84
C ARG A 355 2.40 -20.70 2.25
N TYR A 356 2.15 -20.02 1.13
CA TYR A 356 0.79 -19.81 0.61
C TYR A 356 0.54 -20.46 -0.75
N GLN A 357 1.59 -20.67 -1.56
CA GLN A 357 1.49 -21.22 -2.92
C GLN A 357 0.48 -20.44 -3.80
N LEU A 358 0.44 -19.12 -3.58
CA LEU A 358 -0.33 -18.17 -4.39
C LEU A 358 0.64 -17.33 -5.22
N PRO A 359 0.21 -16.86 -6.41
CA PRO A 359 0.96 -15.85 -7.15
C PRO A 359 1.26 -14.62 -6.27
N LEU A 360 2.47 -14.10 -6.38
CA LEU A 360 2.91 -12.91 -5.65
C LEU A 360 2.89 -11.68 -6.54
N PHE A 361 2.72 -10.50 -5.95
CA PHE A 361 2.82 -9.23 -6.66
C PHE A 361 3.51 -8.19 -5.78
N ILE A 362 4.70 -7.72 -6.17
CA ILE A 362 5.34 -6.61 -5.46
C ILE A 362 4.66 -5.32 -5.88
N VAL A 363 3.90 -4.73 -4.96
CA VAL A 363 3.07 -3.56 -5.26
C VAL A 363 3.59 -2.25 -4.67
N GLU A 364 4.62 -2.33 -3.83
CA GLU A 364 5.41 -1.20 -3.36
C GLU A 364 6.85 -1.63 -3.10
N ASN A 365 7.78 -0.95 -3.73
CA ASN A 365 9.20 -1.01 -3.42
C ASN A 365 9.84 0.25 -4.02
N GLY A 366 10.77 0.87 -3.30
CA GLY A 366 11.39 2.09 -3.80
C GLY A 366 12.22 2.79 -2.75
N LEU A 367 12.98 3.79 -3.21
CA LEU A 367 13.86 4.57 -2.36
C LEU A 367 13.38 6.02 -2.29
N GLY A 368 12.96 6.40 -1.09
CA GLY A 368 12.68 7.81 -0.76
C GLY A 368 13.98 8.52 -0.39
N ALA A 369 14.31 9.58 -1.11
CA ALA A 369 15.52 10.37 -0.89
C ALA A 369 15.28 11.86 -1.23
N VAL A 370 16.23 12.73 -0.86
CA VAL A 370 16.21 14.12 -1.32
C VAL A 370 16.76 14.18 -2.74
N ASP A 371 15.91 14.52 -3.71
CA ASP A 371 16.38 14.84 -5.07
C ASP A 371 16.95 16.26 -5.12
N GLN A 372 18.04 16.44 -5.85
CA GLN A 372 18.59 17.75 -6.18
C GLN A 372 18.23 18.09 -7.63
N VAL A 373 17.69 19.29 -7.84
CA VAL A 373 17.44 19.84 -9.16
C VAL A 373 18.70 20.62 -9.56
N GLU A 374 19.38 20.16 -10.59
CA GLU A 374 20.59 20.78 -11.13
C GLU A 374 20.28 22.12 -11.80
N ALA A 375 21.32 22.91 -12.09
CA ALA A 375 21.17 24.22 -12.73
C ALA A 375 20.52 24.16 -14.13
N ASP A 376 20.65 23.04 -14.84
CA ASP A 376 20.01 22.77 -16.14
C ASP A 376 18.62 22.13 -16.02
N GLY A 377 18.14 21.90 -14.79
CA GLY A 377 16.88 21.24 -14.48
C GLY A 377 16.94 19.72 -14.45
N ALA A 378 18.10 19.10 -14.67
CA ALA A 378 18.27 17.67 -14.54
C ALA A 378 18.18 17.20 -13.08
N ILE A 379 17.84 15.93 -12.87
CA ILE A 379 17.82 15.28 -11.57
C ILE A 379 18.57 13.97 -11.70
N ASN A 380 19.79 13.94 -11.16
CA ASN A 380 20.72 12.82 -11.26
C ASN A 380 20.56 11.89 -10.05
N ASP A 381 19.61 10.96 -10.15
CA ASP A 381 19.22 10.06 -9.05
C ASP A 381 19.78 8.64 -9.20
N ASP A 382 21.09 8.53 -9.43
CA ASP A 382 21.80 7.25 -9.55
C ASP A 382 21.60 6.33 -8.33
N TYR A 383 21.49 6.90 -7.13
CA TYR A 383 21.20 6.15 -5.91
C TYR A 383 19.86 5.40 -5.97
N ARG A 384 18.86 5.95 -6.68
CA ARG A 384 17.55 5.32 -6.86
C ARG A 384 17.65 4.19 -7.87
N ILE A 385 18.38 4.43 -8.96
CA ILE A 385 18.69 3.41 -9.96
C ILE A 385 19.41 2.23 -9.31
N ASP A 386 20.45 2.47 -8.50
CA ASP A 386 21.22 1.41 -7.84
C ASP A 386 20.36 0.58 -6.88
N TYR A 387 19.55 1.23 -6.04
CA TYR A 387 18.60 0.54 -5.15
C TYR A 387 17.66 -0.37 -5.94
N MET A 388 17.02 0.18 -6.97
CA MET A 388 16.01 -0.53 -7.76
C MET A 388 16.64 -1.68 -8.54
N ARG A 389 17.80 -1.45 -9.17
CA ARG A 389 18.57 -2.45 -9.90
C ARG A 389 18.90 -3.64 -9.02
N ASP A 390 19.39 -3.41 -7.81
CA ASP A 390 19.79 -4.49 -6.91
C ASP A 390 18.58 -5.30 -6.40
N HIS A 391 17.44 -4.66 -6.12
CA HIS A 391 16.21 -5.37 -5.77
C HIS A 391 15.64 -6.18 -6.94
N ILE A 392 15.62 -5.62 -8.16
CA ILE A 392 15.16 -6.33 -9.37
C ILE A 392 16.05 -7.53 -9.68
N ARG A 393 17.36 -7.45 -9.42
CA ARG A 393 18.29 -8.61 -9.56
C ARG A 393 17.91 -9.75 -8.63
N GLU A 394 17.59 -9.46 -7.37
CA GLU A 394 17.19 -10.48 -6.39
C GLU A 394 15.79 -11.02 -6.66
N MET A 395 14.86 -10.17 -7.09
CA MET A 395 13.53 -10.57 -7.59
C MET A 395 13.64 -11.54 -8.78
N LYS A 396 14.55 -11.26 -9.72
CA LYS A 396 14.83 -12.14 -10.86
C LYS A 396 15.36 -13.50 -10.42
N LYS A 397 16.27 -13.55 -9.45
CA LYS A 397 16.77 -14.81 -8.87
C LYS A 397 15.63 -15.60 -8.20
N ALA A 398 14.71 -14.94 -7.49
CA ALA A 398 13.55 -15.61 -6.89
C ALA A 398 12.68 -16.31 -7.95
N VAL A 399 12.49 -15.67 -9.11
CA VAL A 399 11.71 -16.25 -10.21
C VAL A 399 12.50 -17.35 -10.93
N GLU A 400 13.74 -17.06 -11.37
CA GLU A 400 14.50 -17.95 -12.26
C GLU A 400 15.15 -19.13 -11.55
N ILE A 401 15.61 -18.95 -10.31
CA ILE A 401 16.35 -19.98 -9.56
C ILE A 401 15.40 -20.68 -8.59
N ASP A 402 14.57 -19.93 -7.87
CA ASP A 402 13.78 -20.47 -6.77
C ASP A 402 12.37 -20.91 -7.21
N GLY A 403 11.90 -20.45 -8.38
CA GLY A 403 10.60 -20.87 -8.95
C GLY A 403 9.39 -20.13 -8.38
N VAL A 404 9.58 -18.94 -7.81
CA VAL A 404 8.48 -18.10 -7.31
C VAL A 404 7.62 -17.60 -8.48
N ASP A 405 6.31 -17.80 -8.42
CA ASP A 405 5.38 -17.16 -9.37
C ASP A 405 5.14 -15.71 -8.98
N LEU A 406 5.89 -14.81 -9.63
CA LEU A 406 5.75 -13.38 -9.49
C LEU A 406 5.00 -12.79 -10.68
N MET A 407 3.88 -12.12 -10.41
CA MET A 407 2.99 -11.53 -11.41
C MET A 407 3.51 -10.23 -11.99
N GLY A 408 4.17 -9.41 -11.16
CA GLY A 408 4.56 -8.06 -11.55
C GLY A 408 5.32 -7.31 -10.46
N TYR A 409 5.68 -6.08 -10.82
CA TYR A 409 6.44 -5.16 -9.99
C TYR A 409 5.98 -3.72 -10.27
N THR A 410 5.39 -3.08 -9.26
CA THR A 410 4.99 -1.66 -9.32
C THR A 410 5.77 -0.87 -8.27
N PRO A 411 6.84 -0.16 -8.66
CA PRO A 411 7.60 0.70 -7.77
C PRO A 411 6.71 1.75 -7.12
N TRP A 412 6.99 2.05 -5.87
CA TRP A 412 6.18 2.98 -5.10
C TRP A 412 6.45 4.43 -5.49
N GLY A 413 5.38 5.20 -5.60
CA GLY A 413 5.41 6.62 -5.90
C GLY A 413 6.11 6.87 -7.21
N CYS A 414 5.71 6.19 -8.29
CA CYS A 414 6.35 6.29 -9.62
C CYS A 414 6.41 7.71 -10.20
N ILE A 415 5.53 8.58 -9.70
CA ILE A 415 5.63 10.04 -9.73
C ILE A 415 5.74 10.51 -8.28
N ASP A 416 6.52 11.57 -8.03
CA ASP A 416 6.62 12.15 -6.69
C ASP A 416 5.22 12.43 -6.13
N LEU A 417 5.04 12.13 -4.84
CA LEU A 417 3.77 12.23 -4.15
C LEU A 417 4.01 12.58 -2.68
N VAL A 418 2.96 12.99 -1.99
CA VAL A 418 3.01 13.29 -0.57
C VAL A 418 3.28 11.98 0.20
N SER A 419 4.30 11.96 1.07
CA SER A 419 4.60 10.75 1.84
C SER A 419 3.46 10.40 2.82
N ALA A 420 3.09 9.12 2.92
CA ALA A 420 2.03 8.70 3.85
C ALA A 420 2.44 8.92 5.32
N GLY A 421 3.68 8.59 5.66
CA GLY A 421 4.20 8.65 7.03
C GLY A 421 4.39 10.08 7.54
N THR A 422 5.11 10.93 6.80
CA THR A 422 5.47 12.28 7.27
C THR A 422 4.63 13.39 6.62
N GLY A 423 3.92 13.13 5.52
CA GLY A 423 3.21 14.17 4.78
C GLY A 423 4.14 15.11 4.00
N GLU A 424 5.40 14.68 3.78
CA GLU A 424 6.45 15.46 3.11
C GLU A 424 6.48 15.16 1.61
N MET A 425 6.77 16.18 0.81
CA MET A 425 7.23 16.08 -0.58
C MET A 425 8.75 15.99 -0.69
N LYS A 426 9.51 16.44 0.32
CA LYS A 426 10.98 16.43 0.32
C LYS A 426 11.58 15.03 0.21
N LYS A 427 10.92 14.01 0.78
CA LYS A 427 11.28 12.60 0.61
C LYS A 427 10.63 12.06 -0.66
N ARG A 428 11.37 12.10 -1.76
CA ARG A 428 10.86 11.82 -3.11
C ARG A 428 11.15 10.39 -3.55
N TYR A 429 10.17 9.78 -4.21
CA TYR A 429 10.23 8.37 -4.64
C TYR A 429 10.25 8.22 -6.16
N GLY A 430 9.73 9.19 -6.92
CA GLY A 430 9.34 8.95 -8.30
C GLY A 430 10.46 8.88 -9.30
N PHE A 431 10.10 8.35 -10.47
CA PHE A 431 10.83 8.52 -11.71
C PHE A 431 10.53 9.88 -12.34
N ILE A 432 9.38 10.46 -11.97
CA ILE A 432 8.92 11.78 -12.39
C ILE A 432 8.94 12.70 -11.17
N TYR A 433 9.73 13.75 -11.26
CA TYR A 433 9.76 14.82 -10.27
C TYR A 433 8.54 15.73 -10.44
N VAL A 434 7.96 16.17 -9.32
CA VAL A 434 6.92 17.20 -9.30
C VAL A 434 7.44 18.41 -8.54
N ASP A 435 7.40 19.58 -9.19
CA ASP A 435 7.77 20.86 -8.60
C ASP A 435 6.71 21.35 -7.61
N VAL A 436 6.73 20.76 -6.41
CA VAL A 436 5.96 21.15 -5.23
C VAL A 436 6.76 20.80 -3.97
N ASP A 437 6.79 21.69 -2.99
CA ASP A 437 7.50 21.53 -1.72
C ASP A 437 6.59 21.04 -0.58
N ASP A 438 7.15 20.90 0.63
CA ASP A 438 6.44 20.43 1.82
C ASP A 438 5.31 21.38 2.28
N GLU A 439 5.31 22.63 1.82
CA GLU A 439 4.31 23.65 2.13
C GLU A 439 3.26 23.80 1.01
N GLY A 440 3.39 23.01 -0.07
CA GLY A 440 2.47 23.04 -1.21
C GLY A 440 2.76 24.16 -2.21
N HIS A 441 3.95 24.78 -2.15
CA HIS A 441 4.40 25.78 -3.11
C HIS A 441 5.17 25.14 -4.26
N GLY A 442 4.97 25.65 -5.47
CA GLY A 442 5.66 25.18 -6.68
C GLY A 442 4.79 25.31 -7.92
N THR A 443 5.35 25.02 -9.09
CA THR A 443 4.63 25.11 -10.38
C THR A 443 3.80 23.87 -10.70
N PHE A 444 3.93 22.79 -9.92
CA PHE A 444 3.32 21.48 -10.17
C PHE A 444 3.79 20.83 -11.48
N LYS A 445 4.84 21.36 -12.12
CA LYS A 445 5.38 20.81 -13.36
C LYS A 445 6.02 19.44 -13.12
N ARG A 446 5.79 18.52 -14.06
CA ARG A 446 6.42 17.20 -14.12
C ARG A 446 7.74 17.24 -14.90
N THR A 447 8.80 16.67 -14.33
CA THR A 447 10.12 16.56 -14.97
C THR A 447 10.65 15.13 -14.83
N LYS A 448 11.16 14.56 -15.92
CA LYS A 448 11.74 13.21 -15.92
C LYS A 448 13.07 13.21 -15.18
N LYS A 449 13.23 12.34 -14.19
CA LYS A 449 14.52 12.09 -13.54
C LYS A 449 15.38 11.17 -14.41
N LYS A 450 16.66 11.00 -14.08
CA LYS A 450 17.53 10.06 -14.78
C LYS A 450 16.98 8.63 -14.72
N SER A 451 16.43 8.24 -13.56
CA SER A 451 15.79 6.94 -13.34
C SER A 451 14.58 6.66 -14.24
N PHE A 452 13.92 7.68 -14.80
CA PHE A 452 12.84 7.51 -15.79
C PHE A 452 13.29 6.72 -17.02
N ASN A 453 14.38 7.17 -17.65
CA ASN A 453 14.90 6.54 -18.86
C ASN A 453 15.53 5.18 -18.55
N TRP A 454 16.11 5.02 -17.35
CA TRP A 454 16.61 3.73 -16.90
C TRP A 454 15.47 2.71 -16.75
N TYR A 455 14.40 3.06 -16.04
CA TYR A 455 13.28 2.12 -15.83
C TYR A 455 12.52 1.82 -17.12
N LYS A 456 12.41 2.81 -18.02
CA LYS A 456 11.94 2.59 -19.39
C LYS A 456 12.74 1.48 -20.10
N HIS A 457 14.07 1.55 -20.07
CA HIS A 457 14.93 0.54 -20.67
C HIS A 457 14.79 -0.85 -20.01
N VAL A 458 14.62 -0.89 -18.68
CA VAL A 458 14.33 -2.13 -17.95
C VAL A 458 13.03 -2.77 -18.47
N ILE A 459 11.98 -1.98 -18.68
CA ILE A 459 10.69 -2.49 -19.18
C ILE A 459 10.80 -2.93 -20.64
N GLU A 460 11.45 -2.14 -21.50
CA GLU A 460 11.66 -2.45 -22.93
C GLU A 460 12.41 -3.76 -23.12
N THR A 461 13.40 -4.03 -22.25
CA THR A 461 14.18 -5.27 -22.26
C THR A 461 13.57 -6.38 -21.38
N ASN A 462 12.40 -6.15 -20.79
CA ASN A 462 11.73 -7.06 -19.86
C ASN A 462 12.66 -7.61 -18.76
N GLY A 463 13.47 -6.73 -18.18
CA GLY A 463 14.43 -7.02 -17.11
C GLY A 463 15.68 -7.79 -17.55
N GLU A 464 15.99 -7.84 -18.84
CA GLU A 464 17.26 -8.39 -19.33
C GLU A 464 18.43 -7.45 -19.05
N GLU A 465 18.22 -6.15 -19.21
CA GLU A 465 19.20 -5.11 -18.94
C GLU A 465 18.76 -4.26 -17.75
N LEU A 466 19.63 -4.18 -16.73
CA LEU A 466 19.40 -3.47 -15.46
C LEU A 466 20.54 -2.51 -15.13
#